data_AF-A0A4P0YHL5-F1
#
_entry.id   AF-A0A4P0YHL5-F1
#
_cell.length_a   1.000
_cell.length_b   1.000
_cell.length_c   1.000
_cell.angle_alpha   90.00
_cell.angle_beta   90.00
_cell.angle_gamma   90.00
#
_symmetry.space_group_name_H-M   'P 1'
#
loop_
_entity.id
_entity.type
_entity.pdbx_description
1 polymer ?
#
loop_
_entity_poly.entity_id
_entity_poly.type
_entity_poly.pdbx_seq_one_letter_code
_entity_poly.pdbx_strand_id
1 'polypeptide(L)'
;MLWVDPQALRQILNNLIGNALKFTVEGAIQVSCRLTPANETQGELALMVSDSGCGISEAEQATLFHRYAQARQGRQQTGSGLGLVICKELVALMQGRLEMVSRPGVGTTFTITLPVKASRCAIHAPQASPARPQALPGLAILIADDHPTNRLLLKRQLSTIGYSVDEACDGEEAENSSPANITIC
;
A
#
# COMPACT_ATOMS: atom_id res chain seq x y z
N MET A 1 2.04 12.26 14.31
CA MET A 1 2.50 10.94 13.81
C MET A 1 1.55 9.86 14.33
N LEU A 2 1.16 8.91 13.48
CA LEU A 2 0.22 7.82 13.80
C LEU A 2 0.99 6.50 13.92
N TRP A 3 0.83 5.79 15.03
CA TRP A 3 1.48 4.49 15.26
C TRP A 3 0.45 3.37 15.12
N VAL A 4 0.63 2.54 14.10
CA VAL A 4 -0.19 1.38 13.77
C VAL A 4 0.71 0.34 13.09
N ASP A 5 0.40 -0.94 13.22
CA ASP A 5 1.10 -1.99 12.45
C ASP A 5 0.74 -1.85 10.95
N PRO A 6 1.69 -1.43 10.10
CA PRO A 6 1.40 -1.17 8.69
C PRO A 6 1.18 -2.45 7.88
N GLN A 7 1.74 -3.59 8.30
CA GLN A 7 1.58 -4.86 7.60
C GLN A 7 0.22 -5.46 7.90
N ALA A 8 -0.20 -5.46 9.18
CA ALA A 8 -1.53 -5.90 9.57
C ALA A 8 -2.61 -5.04 8.91
N LEU A 9 -2.45 -3.71 8.91
CA LEU A 9 -3.40 -2.80 8.29
C LEU A 9 -3.52 -3.02 6.78
N ARG A 10 -2.40 -3.20 6.09
CA ARG A 10 -2.37 -3.50 4.65
C ARG A 10 -3.07 -4.82 4.35
N GLN A 11 -2.82 -5.86 5.15
CA GLN A 11 -3.45 -7.16 4.97
C GLN A 11 -4.97 -7.07 5.13
N ILE A 12 -5.44 -6.35 6.15
CA ILE A 12 -6.86 -6.11 6.38
C ILE A 12 -7.49 -5.38 5.19
N LEU A 13 -6.91 -4.25 4.78
CA LEU A 13 -7.44 -3.44 3.68
C LEU A 13 -7.44 -4.19 2.35
N ASN A 14 -6.38 -4.91 2.03
CA ASN A 14 -6.32 -5.74 0.82
C ASN A 14 -7.41 -6.79 0.80
N ASN A 15 -7.76 -7.35 1.96
CA ASN A 15 -8.84 -8.32 2.04
C ASN A 15 -10.20 -7.68 1.77
N LEU A 16 -10.50 -6.59 2.46
CA LEU A 16 -11.80 -5.93 2.34
C LEU A 16 -12.01 -5.33 0.95
N ILE A 17 -11.00 -4.65 0.40
CA ILE A 17 -11.03 -4.09 -0.95
C ILE A 17 -11.07 -5.21 -1.99
N GLY A 18 -10.32 -6.29 -1.78
CA GLY A 18 -10.36 -7.47 -2.66
C GLY A 18 -11.75 -8.12 -2.69
N ASN A 19 -12.43 -8.21 -1.54
CA ASN A 19 -13.81 -8.68 -1.48
C ASN A 19 -14.75 -7.71 -2.22
N ALA A 20 -14.65 -6.41 -1.96
CA ALA A 20 -15.45 -5.39 -2.64
C ALA A 20 -15.31 -5.49 -4.18
N LEU A 21 -14.07 -5.54 -4.69
CA LEU A 21 -13.81 -5.69 -6.14
C LEU A 21 -14.37 -7.00 -6.72
N LYS A 22 -14.37 -8.07 -5.92
CA LYS A 22 -14.88 -9.37 -6.34
C LYS A 22 -16.42 -9.41 -6.41
N PHE A 23 -17.11 -8.70 -5.53
CA PHE A 23 -18.57 -8.77 -5.39
C PHE A 23 -19.32 -7.58 -5.98
N THR A 24 -18.60 -6.56 -6.46
CA THR A 24 -19.14 -5.41 -7.20
C THR A 24 -18.78 -5.52 -8.67
N VAL A 25 -19.69 -6.06 -9.49
CA VAL A 25 -19.51 -6.15 -10.94
C VAL A 25 -19.62 -4.76 -11.60
N GLU A 26 -20.62 -3.99 -11.16
CA GLU A 26 -20.84 -2.61 -11.58
C GLU A 26 -21.18 -1.78 -10.33
N GLY A 27 -20.74 -0.52 -10.31
CA GLY A 27 -21.01 0.41 -9.22
C GLY A 27 -19.75 1.05 -8.65
N ALA A 28 -19.72 1.28 -7.35
CA ALA A 28 -18.66 2.02 -6.68
C ALA A 28 -18.15 1.30 -5.43
N ILE A 29 -16.86 1.52 -5.17
CA ILE A 29 -16.20 1.12 -3.93
C ILE A 29 -15.62 2.38 -3.32
N GLN A 30 -15.98 2.66 -2.07
CA GLN A 30 -15.53 3.81 -1.31
C GLN A 30 -14.70 3.36 -0.12
N VAL A 31 -13.47 3.88 -0.03
CA VAL A 31 -12.62 3.72 1.14
C VAL A 31 -12.53 5.07 1.83
N SER A 32 -12.84 5.11 3.12
CA SER A 32 -12.73 6.31 3.94
C SER A 32 -12.01 6.04 5.24
N CYS A 33 -11.37 7.09 5.76
CA CYS A 33 -10.57 7.04 6.96
C CYS A 33 -10.89 8.26 7.82
N ARG A 34 -11.09 8.06 9.11
CA ARG A 34 -11.32 9.12 10.09
C ARG A 34 -10.48 8.83 11.32
N LEU A 35 -9.71 9.83 11.75
CA LEU A 35 -9.00 9.80 13.02
C LEU A 35 -9.73 10.72 14.00
N THR A 36 -10.26 10.16 15.08
CA THR A 36 -10.90 10.91 16.17
C THR A 36 -9.91 10.98 17.34
N PRO A 37 -9.40 12.16 17.72
CA PRO A 37 -8.53 12.28 18.88
C PRO A 37 -9.28 11.90 20.16
N ALA A 38 -8.68 11.04 20.99
CA ALA A 38 -9.19 10.72 22.32
C ALA A 38 -8.51 11.58 23.39
N ASN A 39 -7.20 11.84 23.22
CA ASN A 39 -6.39 12.76 24.03
C ASN A 39 -5.17 13.23 23.21
N GLU A 40 -4.17 13.84 23.86
CA GLU A 40 -2.97 14.39 23.17
C GLU A 40 -2.07 13.34 22.51
N THR A 41 -2.15 12.08 22.94
CA THR A 41 -1.25 11.00 22.50
C THR A 41 -1.98 9.78 21.96
N GLN A 42 -3.31 9.75 22.04
CA GLN A 42 -4.16 8.65 21.61
C GLN A 42 -5.33 9.16 20.76
N GLY A 43 -5.75 8.33 19.82
CA GLY A 43 -6.93 8.52 19.02
C GLY A 43 -7.57 7.19 18.66
N GLU A 44 -8.70 7.28 18.00
CA GLU A 44 -9.43 6.17 17.42
C GLU A 44 -9.43 6.33 15.90
N LEU A 45 -8.84 5.37 15.20
CA LEU A 45 -8.80 5.30 13.75
C LEU A 45 -9.97 4.46 13.26
N ALA A 46 -10.91 5.08 12.57
CA ALA A 46 -12.01 4.41 11.88
C ALA A 46 -11.71 4.32 10.38
N LEU A 47 -11.64 3.10 9.85
CA LEU A 47 -11.50 2.80 8.43
C LEU A 47 -12.78 2.14 7.94
N MET A 48 -13.33 2.65 6.84
CA MET A 48 -14.56 2.13 6.27
C MET A 48 -14.33 1.76 4.81
N VAL A 49 -14.72 0.55 4.43
CA VAL A 49 -14.74 0.07 3.05
C VAL A 49 -16.18 -0.25 2.72
N SER A 50 -16.77 0.52 1.81
CA SER A 50 -18.15 0.36 1.35
C SER A 50 -18.18 0.03 -0.13
N ASP A 51 -19.02 -0.92 -0.51
CA ASP A 51 -19.25 -1.34 -1.88
C ASP A 51 -20.74 -1.35 -2.20
N SER A 52 -21.09 -1.16 -3.48
CA SER A 52 -22.47 -1.24 -3.98
C SER A 52 -22.74 -2.59 -4.68
N GLY A 53 -22.05 -3.65 -4.28
CA GLY A 53 -22.16 -4.97 -4.89
C GLY A 53 -23.46 -5.71 -4.56
N CYS A 54 -23.46 -7.03 -4.74
CA CYS A 54 -24.65 -7.85 -4.52
C CYS A 54 -25.14 -7.88 -3.07
N GLY A 55 -24.36 -7.38 -2.12
CA GLY A 55 -24.63 -7.51 -0.68
C GLY A 55 -24.58 -8.97 -0.21
N ILE A 56 -24.89 -9.18 1.07
CA ILE A 56 -24.80 -10.48 1.73
C ILE A 56 -26.09 -10.76 2.50
N SER A 57 -26.66 -11.96 2.35
CA SER A 57 -27.89 -12.34 3.06
C SER A 57 -27.64 -12.57 4.55
N GLU A 58 -28.65 -12.36 5.41
CA GLU A 58 -28.50 -12.55 6.88
C GLU A 58 -27.99 -13.94 7.24
N ALA A 59 -28.42 -14.97 6.52
CA ALA A 59 -27.96 -16.35 6.70
C ALA A 59 -26.46 -16.52 6.40
N GLU A 60 -25.97 -15.87 5.34
CA GLU A 60 -24.54 -15.85 5.01
C GLU A 60 -23.76 -15.03 6.04
N GLN A 61 -24.26 -13.86 6.45
CA GLN A 61 -23.62 -12.97 7.43
C GLN A 61 -23.31 -13.69 8.75
N ALA A 62 -24.21 -14.57 9.22
CA ALA A 62 -24.02 -15.37 10.42
C ALA A 62 -22.82 -16.33 10.32
N THR A 63 -22.41 -16.69 9.11
CA THR A 63 -21.35 -17.69 8.88
C THR A 63 -20.04 -17.12 8.33
N LEU A 64 -20.03 -15.88 7.82
CA LEU A 64 -18.85 -15.23 7.21
C LEU A 64 -17.60 -15.21 8.11
N PHE A 65 -17.79 -15.11 9.44
CA PHE A 65 -16.70 -15.05 10.40
C PHE A 65 -16.32 -16.41 10.99
N HIS A 66 -16.93 -17.50 10.52
CA HIS A 66 -16.51 -18.85 10.87
C HIS A 66 -15.42 -19.33 9.92
N ARG A 67 -14.41 -20.00 10.49
CA ARG A 67 -13.36 -20.66 9.71
C ARG A 67 -14.01 -21.66 8.72
N TYR A 68 -13.63 -21.59 7.45
CA TYR A 68 -14.08 -22.51 6.37
C TYR A 68 -15.57 -22.45 5.97
N ALA A 69 -16.27 -21.34 6.19
CA ALA A 69 -17.69 -21.19 5.81
C ALA A 69 -18.00 -21.42 4.31
N GLN A 70 -16.99 -21.40 3.44
CA GLN A 70 -17.12 -21.66 2.00
C GLN A 70 -17.54 -23.10 1.64
N ALA A 71 -17.49 -24.05 2.57
CA ALA A 71 -17.68 -25.47 2.25
C ALA A 71 -19.15 -25.89 1.97
N ARG A 72 -20.16 -25.03 2.15
CA ARG A 72 -21.58 -25.46 2.11
C ARG A 72 -22.39 -25.05 0.87
N GLN A 73 -21.90 -24.15 0.01
CA GLN A 73 -22.63 -23.80 -1.21
C GLN A 73 -21.67 -23.86 -2.40
N GLY A 74 -21.85 -24.89 -3.23
CA GLY A 74 -21.01 -25.27 -4.37
C GLY A 74 -20.91 -24.25 -5.53
N ARG A 75 -20.88 -22.95 -5.25
CA ARG A 75 -20.42 -21.93 -6.17
C ARG A 75 -18.92 -21.80 -6.03
N GLN A 76 -18.19 -22.16 -7.09
CA GLN A 76 -16.78 -21.86 -7.26
C GLN A 76 -16.55 -20.35 -7.09
N GLN A 77 -16.21 -19.97 -5.87
CA GLN A 77 -15.91 -18.60 -5.48
C GLN A 77 -14.42 -18.58 -5.15
N THR A 78 -13.62 -18.04 -6.06
CA THR A 78 -12.16 -17.91 -5.97
C THR A 78 -11.73 -17.21 -4.68
N GLY A 79 -11.13 -17.96 -3.74
CA GLY A 79 -10.60 -17.45 -2.48
C GLY A 79 -10.74 -18.48 -1.36
N SER A 80 -9.86 -18.48 -0.37
CA SER A 80 -9.80 -19.51 0.70
C SER A 80 -10.86 -19.36 1.80
N GLY A 81 -11.66 -18.29 1.77
CA GLY A 81 -12.65 -18.00 2.81
C GLY A 81 -12.05 -17.58 4.16
N LEU A 82 -10.71 -17.54 4.25
CA LEU A 82 -9.98 -17.16 5.45
C LEU A 82 -9.88 -15.64 5.61
N GLY A 83 -10.14 -14.89 4.55
CA GLY A 83 -9.85 -13.46 4.50
C GLY A 83 -10.48 -12.63 5.62
N LEU A 84 -11.80 -12.76 5.79
CA LEU A 84 -12.54 -12.03 6.83
C LEU A 84 -12.21 -12.55 8.24
N VAL A 85 -11.88 -13.83 8.37
CA VAL A 85 -11.42 -14.41 9.66
C VAL A 85 -10.08 -13.81 10.05
N ILE A 86 -9.12 -13.74 9.13
CA ILE A 86 -7.81 -13.10 9.35
C ILE A 86 -8.01 -11.62 9.71
N CYS A 87 -8.91 -10.91 9.03
CA CYS A 87 -9.22 -9.52 9.38
C CYS A 87 -9.71 -9.40 10.83
N LYS A 88 -10.65 -10.26 11.24
CA LYS A 88 -11.18 -10.27 12.61
C LYS A 88 -10.09 -10.56 13.65
N GLU A 89 -9.21 -11.52 13.38
CA GLU A 89 -8.10 -11.88 14.26
C GLU A 89 -7.07 -10.73 14.37
N LEU A 90 -6.66 -10.15 13.25
CA LEU A 90 -5.73 -9.01 13.22
C LEU A 90 -6.30 -7.79 13.94
N VAL A 91 -7.57 -7.44 13.68
CA VAL A 91 -8.24 -6.32 14.34
C VAL A 91 -8.32 -6.56 15.85
N ALA A 92 -8.61 -7.79 16.29
CA ALA A 92 -8.64 -8.14 17.71
C ALA A 92 -7.25 -8.05 18.35
N LEU A 93 -6.18 -8.50 17.67
CA LEU A 93 -4.79 -8.34 18.14
C LEU A 93 -4.38 -6.87 18.27
N MET A 94 -4.92 -6.03 17.39
CA MET A 94 -4.76 -4.58 17.43
C MET A 94 -5.74 -3.90 18.41
N GLN A 95 -6.45 -4.68 19.25
CA GLN A 95 -7.40 -4.21 20.26
C GLN A 95 -8.55 -3.36 19.68
N GLY A 96 -8.87 -3.59 18.41
CA GLY A 96 -9.92 -2.89 17.69
C GLY A 96 -11.23 -3.64 17.60
N ARG A 97 -12.15 -3.09 16.82
CA ARG A 97 -13.45 -3.67 16.47
C ARG A 97 -13.62 -3.71 14.96
N LEU A 98 -14.23 -4.80 14.47
CA LEU A 98 -14.64 -4.96 13.07
C LEU A 98 -16.15 -5.15 13.05
N GLU A 99 -16.83 -4.25 12.35
CA GLU A 99 -18.28 -4.24 12.18
C GLU A 99 -18.62 -4.35 10.69
N MET A 100 -19.79 -4.90 10.39
CA MET A 100 -20.27 -5.07 9.02
C MET A 100 -21.75 -4.74 8.97
N VAL A 101 -22.14 -3.98 7.95
CA VAL A 101 -23.53 -3.73 7.59
C VAL A 101 -23.68 -4.11 6.12
N SER A 102 -24.56 -5.07 5.81
CA SER A 102 -24.81 -5.51 4.44
C SER A 102 -26.29 -5.74 4.21
N ARG A 103 -26.76 -5.44 2.99
CA ARG A 103 -28.12 -5.73 2.54
C ARG A 103 -28.08 -6.30 1.12
N PRO A 104 -28.77 -7.43 0.85
CA PRO A 104 -28.85 -7.98 -0.51
C PRO A 104 -29.32 -6.94 -1.53
N GLY A 105 -28.60 -6.84 -2.64
CA GLY A 105 -28.88 -5.91 -3.74
C GLY A 105 -28.52 -4.44 -3.48
N VAL A 106 -28.03 -4.10 -2.27
CA VAL A 106 -27.62 -2.72 -1.93
C VAL A 106 -26.11 -2.60 -1.82
N GLY A 107 -25.45 -3.61 -1.25
CA GLY A 107 -24.00 -3.63 -1.05
C GLY A 107 -23.59 -3.93 0.39
N THR A 108 -22.31 -3.76 0.67
CA THR A 108 -21.71 -4.07 1.97
C THR A 108 -20.81 -2.95 2.46
N THR A 109 -20.83 -2.68 3.76
CA THR A 109 -19.93 -1.75 4.42
C THR A 109 -19.24 -2.46 5.58
N PHE A 110 -17.92 -2.50 5.54
CA PHE A 110 -17.07 -2.94 6.65
C PHE A 110 -16.47 -1.72 7.34
N THR A 111 -16.55 -1.69 8.67
CA THR A 111 -15.98 -0.64 9.52
C THR A 111 -15.00 -1.25 10.49
N ILE A 112 -13.75 -0.78 10.46
CA ILE A 112 -12.69 -1.16 11.38
C ILE A 112 -12.38 0.03 12.26
N THR A 113 -12.36 -0.20 13.57
CA THR A 113 -12.09 0.83 14.57
C THR A 113 -10.89 0.39 15.39
N LEU A 114 -9.78 1.12 15.34
CA LEU A 114 -8.52 0.79 16.00
C LEU A 114 -8.14 1.87 17.02
N PRO A 115 -7.82 1.51 18.27
CA PRO A 115 -7.12 2.42 19.17
C PRO A 115 -5.70 2.63 18.65
N VAL A 116 -5.29 3.89 18.50
CA VAL A 116 -4.00 4.25 17.92
C VAL A 116 -3.30 5.28 18.79
N LYS A 117 -1.97 5.21 18.87
CA LYS A 117 -1.20 6.33 19.41
C LYS A 117 -1.08 7.39 18.32
N ALA A 118 -1.63 8.56 18.58
CA ALA A 118 -1.61 9.70 17.69
C ALA A 118 -1.01 10.86 18.44
N SER A 119 0.23 11.23 18.11
CA SER A 119 0.81 12.48 18.61
C SER A 119 0.42 13.61 17.66
N ARG A 120 -0.13 14.70 18.22
CA ARG A 120 -0.13 16.02 17.58
C ARG A 120 1.31 16.49 17.42
N CYS A 121 2.02 15.96 16.44
CA CYS A 121 3.03 16.78 15.80
C CYS A 121 2.25 17.91 15.14
N ALA A 122 2.60 19.16 15.48
CA ALA A 122 2.41 20.24 14.53
C ALA A 122 2.83 19.69 13.17
N ILE A 123 1.91 19.75 12.21
CA ILE A 123 2.20 19.44 10.83
C ILE A 123 3.31 20.43 10.50
N HIS A 124 4.57 19.99 10.55
CA HIS A 124 5.57 20.65 9.74
C HIS A 124 5.00 20.45 8.34
N ALA A 125 4.44 21.52 7.77
CA ALA A 125 4.18 21.60 6.35
C ALA A 125 5.39 20.94 5.68
N PRO A 126 5.19 20.03 4.71
CA PRO A 126 6.29 19.27 4.13
C PRO A 126 7.41 20.26 3.81
N GLN A 127 8.47 20.22 4.63
CA GLN A 127 9.67 20.99 4.38
C GLN A 127 10.09 20.53 2.99
N ALA A 128 10.11 21.50 2.07
CA ALA A 128 10.35 21.43 0.64
C ALA A 128 10.60 20.01 0.09
N SER A 129 9.83 19.64 -0.95
CA SER A 129 10.19 18.58 -1.89
C SER A 129 11.71 18.40 -1.93
N PRO A 130 12.25 17.18 -1.75
CA PRO A 130 13.70 16.99 -1.77
C PRO A 130 14.20 17.74 -2.99
N ALA A 131 15.07 18.72 -2.75
CA ALA A 131 15.57 19.59 -3.81
C ALA A 131 15.95 18.65 -4.95
N ARG A 132 15.38 18.89 -6.15
CA ARG A 132 15.77 18.11 -7.33
C ARG A 132 17.30 18.03 -7.29
N PRO A 133 17.90 16.84 -7.34
CA PRO A 133 19.35 16.74 -7.38
C PRO A 133 19.80 17.68 -8.49
N GLN A 134 20.56 18.70 -8.14
CA GLN A 134 21.16 19.57 -9.14
C GLN A 134 22.49 18.93 -9.51
N ALA A 135 22.77 18.83 -10.80
CA ALA A 135 24.06 18.34 -11.25
C ALA A 135 25.18 19.17 -10.62
N LEU A 136 26.15 18.49 -10.02
CA LEU A 136 27.40 19.13 -9.65
C LEU A 136 28.09 19.58 -10.94
N PRO A 137 28.38 20.89 -11.12
CA PRO A 137 28.98 21.39 -12.35
C PRO A 137 30.36 20.75 -12.56
N GLY A 138 30.57 20.18 -13.75
CA GLY A 138 31.86 19.60 -14.15
C GLY A 138 32.08 18.12 -13.80
N LEU A 139 31.07 17.42 -13.26
CA LEU A 139 31.15 15.99 -12.99
C LEU A 139 30.66 15.18 -14.21
N ALA A 140 31.54 14.34 -14.75
CA ALA A 140 31.19 13.30 -15.73
C ALA A 140 31.02 11.97 -14.99
N ILE A 141 29.97 11.21 -15.34
CA ILE A 141 29.65 9.93 -14.70
C ILE A 141 29.77 8.82 -15.73
N LEU A 142 30.49 7.75 -15.38
CA LEU A 142 30.61 6.54 -16.18
C LEU A 142 29.82 5.43 -15.51
N ILE A 143 28.83 4.87 -16.22
CA ILE A 143 28.03 3.74 -15.74
C ILE A 143 28.69 2.45 -16.21
N ALA A 144 29.17 1.64 -15.26
CA ALA A 144 29.70 0.30 -15.52
C ALA A 144 28.71 -0.75 -15.00
N ASP A 145 27.82 -1.21 -15.88
CA ASP A 145 26.81 -2.22 -15.55
C ASP A 145 26.67 -3.23 -16.71
N ASP A 146 26.81 -4.51 -16.37
CA ASP A 146 26.78 -5.65 -17.29
C ASP A 146 25.36 -5.94 -17.81
N HIS A 147 24.34 -5.38 -17.16
CA HIS A 147 22.95 -5.53 -17.55
C HIS A 147 22.43 -4.32 -18.35
N PRO A 148 22.05 -4.48 -19.64
CA PRO A 148 21.67 -3.37 -20.51
C PRO A 148 20.45 -2.58 -20.01
N THR A 149 19.54 -3.25 -19.27
CA THR A 149 18.35 -2.61 -18.68
C THR A 149 18.71 -1.65 -17.55
N ASN A 150 19.63 -2.04 -16.68
CA ASN A 150 20.09 -1.21 -15.56
C ASN A 150 20.86 -0.01 -16.09
N ARG A 151 21.77 -0.24 -17.05
CA ARG A 151 22.53 0.82 -17.70
C ARG A 151 21.63 1.88 -18.34
N LEU A 152 20.60 1.44 -19.07
CA LEU A 152 19.61 2.32 -19.68
C LEU A 152 18.81 3.11 -18.63
N LEU A 153 18.41 2.47 -17.52
CA LEU A 153 17.68 3.12 -16.44
C LEU A 153 18.52 4.21 -15.76
N LEU A 154 19.76 3.87 -15.38
CA LEU A 154 20.70 4.77 -14.72
C LEU A 154 21.06 5.96 -15.61
N LYS A 155 21.31 5.72 -16.91
CA LYS A 155 21.57 6.79 -17.87
C LYS A 155 20.43 7.79 -17.95
N ARG A 156 19.18 7.30 -18.03
CA ARG A 156 18.00 8.17 -18.08
C ARG A 156 17.84 9.00 -16.80
N GLN A 157 18.05 8.39 -15.64
CA GLN A 157 17.95 9.07 -14.36
C GLN A 157 19.01 10.17 -14.23
N LEU A 158 20.27 9.86 -14.51
CA LEU A 158 21.39 10.80 -14.39
C LEU A 158 21.35 11.92 -15.45
N SER A 159 20.92 11.61 -16.68
CA SER A 159 20.69 12.62 -17.71
C SER A 159 19.55 13.58 -17.34
N THR A 160 18.49 13.08 -16.69
CA THR A 160 17.38 13.91 -16.19
C THR A 160 17.81 14.87 -15.08
N ILE A 161 18.84 14.49 -14.33
CA ILE A 161 19.46 15.30 -13.27
C ILE A 161 20.44 16.35 -13.84
N GLY A 162 20.90 16.17 -15.08
CA GLY A 162 21.76 17.11 -15.81
C GLY A 162 23.25 16.73 -15.84
N TYR A 163 23.59 15.48 -15.52
CA TYR A 163 24.98 14.98 -15.65
C TYR A 163 25.29 14.57 -17.09
N SER A 164 26.58 14.69 -17.47
CA SER A 164 27.11 14.03 -18.67
C SER A 164 27.43 12.59 -18.31
N VAL A 165 26.87 11.64 -19.08
CA VAL A 165 26.88 10.22 -18.73
C VAL A 165 27.41 9.40 -19.91
N ASP A 166 28.49 8.67 -19.67
CA ASP A 166 29.05 7.66 -20.58
C ASP A 166 28.76 6.25 -20.06
N GLU A 167 28.80 5.27 -20.96
CA GLU A 167 28.47 3.87 -20.69
C GLU A 167 29.69 2.98 -20.91
N ALA A 168 29.90 2.03 -20.01
CA ALA A 168 30.82 0.91 -20.19
C ALA A 168 30.06 -0.40 -19.90
N CYS A 169 30.29 -1.42 -20.73
CA CYS A 169 29.63 -2.72 -20.61
C CYS A 169 30.41 -3.69 -19.72
N ASP A 170 31.66 -3.38 -19.39
CA ASP A 170 32.52 -4.13 -18.47
C ASP A 170 33.58 -3.22 -17.82
N GLY A 171 34.36 -3.79 -16.91
CA GLY A 171 35.40 -3.07 -16.18
C GLY A 171 36.60 -2.64 -17.03
N GLU A 172 36.93 -3.38 -18.10
CA GLU A 172 38.05 -3.04 -18.99
C GLU A 172 37.71 -1.86 -19.92
N GLU A 173 36.47 -1.81 -20.40
CA GLU A 173 35.92 -0.69 -21.17
C GLU A 173 35.77 0.57 -20.30
N ALA A 174 35.47 0.39 -19.01
CA ALA A 174 35.37 1.49 -18.06
C ALA A 174 36.73 2.16 -17.78
N GLU A 175 37.79 1.36 -17.69
CA GLU A 175 39.15 1.85 -17.41
C GLU A 175 39.76 2.60 -18.61
N ASN A 176 39.49 2.14 -19.83
CA ASN A 176 39.96 2.78 -21.06
C ASN A 176 39.22 4.08 -21.42
N SER A 177 38.00 4.26 -20.91
CA SER A 177 37.13 5.39 -21.25
C SER A 177 37.17 6.52 -20.21
N SER A 178 38.02 6.43 -19.18
CA SER A 178 38.01 7.35 -18.03
C SER A 178 39.02 8.50 -18.14
N PRO A 179 38.63 9.73 -18.52
CA PRO A 179 39.41 10.93 -18.20
C PRO A 179 39.41 11.25 -16.69
N ALA A 180 40.42 11.98 -16.24
CA ALA A 180 40.83 12.21 -14.85
C ALA A 180 39.78 12.75 -13.84
N ASN A 181 38.53 13.01 -14.24
CA ASN A 181 37.45 13.58 -13.41
C ASN A 181 36.13 12.77 -13.48
N ILE A 182 36.22 11.43 -13.47
CA ILE A 182 35.05 10.55 -13.47
C ILE A 182 34.86 9.87 -12.12
N THR A 183 33.62 9.87 -11.64
CA THR A 183 33.17 9.00 -10.55
C THR A 183 32.48 7.79 -11.16
N ILE A 184 32.99 6.60 -10.85
CA ILE A 184 32.40 5.32 -11.24
C ILE A 184 31.27 5.00 -10.24
N CYS A 185 30.08 4.72 -10.75
CA CYS A 185 28.92 4.30 -9.96
C CYS A 185 28.54 2.86 -10.29
#